data_AF-A4EZE1-F1
#
_entry.id   AF-A4EZE1-F1
#
_cell.length_a   1.000
_cell.length_b   1.000
_cell.length_c   1.000
_cell.angle_alpha   90.00
_cell.angle_beta   90.00
_cell.angle_gamma   90.00
#
_symmetry.space_group_name_H-M   'P 1'
#
loop_
_entity.id
_entity.type
_entity.pdbx_description
1 polymer ?
#
loop_
_entity_poly.entity_id
_entity_poly.type
_entity_poly.pdbx_seq_one_letter_code
_entity_poly.pdbx_strand_id
1 'polypeptide(L)'
;MTEITDKTGGSSLHPSGHEPPNVTDFLLALFGTPFLSVVLFVWLLMTPLLWFILIPVFAVWYGYLPWLLFGGPALWVTLKYMGPSPWTILSSLGANAFGTPIYYTVHHHLADKKTFPFGNSASTVADIMLWGIPFSFIWGTMFWLSYRHMSHQRTN
;
A
#
# COMPACT_ATOMS: atom_id res chain seq x y z
N MET A 1 41.43 -41.38 5.78
CA MET A 1 40.48 -40.74 6.69
C MET A 1 39.91 -39.55 5.94
N THR A 2 38.74 -39.74 5.35
CA THR A 2 38.10 -38.79 4.41
C THR A 2 37.21 -37.89 5.24
N GLU A 3 37.67 -36.66 5.48
CA GLU A 3 36.87 -35.65 6.16
C GLU A 3 35.92 -35.03 5.12
N ILE A 4 34.68 -35.51 5.13
CA ILE A 4 33.58 -34.94 4.35
C ILE A 4 33.20 -33.64 5.06
N THR A 5 33.76 -32.52 4.59
CA THR A 5 33.31 -31.20 5.03
C THR A 5 31.94 -30.95 4.43
N ASP A 6 30.94 -31.11 5.28
CA ASP A 6 29.54 -30.81 5.03
C ASP A 6 29.40 -29.32 4.69
N LYS A 7 29.44 -29.00 3.40
CA LYS A 7 28.98 -27.71 2.89
C LYS A 7 27.46 -27.73 2.96
N THR A 8 26.92 -27.54 4.16
CA THR A 8 25.61 -26.94 4.37
C THR A 8 25.67 -25.51 3.87
N GLY A 9 25.73 -25.37 2.55
CA GLY A 9 25.35 -24.16 1.85
C GLY A 9 23.88 -23.96 2.17
N GLY A 10 23.62 -23.21 3.24
CA GLY A 10 22.33 -22.59 3.47
C GLY A 10 22.02 -21.85 2.19
N SER A 11 21.16 -22.43 1.36
CA SER A 11 20.59 -21.78 0.20
C SER A 11 19.77 -20.64 0.78
N SER A 12 20.42 -19.49 0.93
CA SER A 12 19.71 -18.23 0.99
C SER A 12 18.84 -18.25 -0.26
N LEU A 13 17.55 -18.49 -0.07
CA LEU A 13 16.50 -18.27 -1.06
C LEU A 13 16.67 -16.83 -1.52
N HIS A 14 17.52 -16.63 -2.52
CA HIS A 14 17.75 -15.35 -3.17
C HIS A 14 16.57 -15.23 -4.12
N PRO A 15 15.54 -14.43 -3.78
CA PRO A 15 14.34 -14.45 -4.54
C PRO A 15 14.53 -13.52 -5.72
N SER A 16 14.60 -14.10 -6.92
CA SER A 16 14.76 -13.44 -8.22
C SER A 16 16.08 -12.65 -8.39
N GLY A 17 16.68 -12.71 -9.58
CA GLY A 17 17.90 -11.98 -9.93
C GLY A 17 17.69 -10.46 -10.10
N HIS A 18 16.81 -9.86 -9.28
CA HIS A 18 16.54 -8.44 -9.27
C HIS A 18 17.37 -7.76 -8.19
N GLU A 19 17.87 -6.57 -8.49
CA GLU A 19 18.51 -5.74 -7.48
C GLU A 19 17.56 -5.53 -6.30
N PRO A 20 18.08 -5.56 -5.06
CA PRO A 20 17.27 -5.33 -3.88
C PRO A 20 16.55 -3.98 -4.00
N PRO A 21 15.26 -3.90 -3.60
CA PRO A 21 14.49 -2.67 -3.73
C PRO A 21 15.15 -1.53 -2.96
N ASN A 22 15.25 -0.36 -3.60
CA ASN A 22 15.81 0.82 -2.97
C ASN A 22 14.83 1.36 -1.92
N VAL A 23 15.29 1.50 -0.68
CA VAL A 23 14.47 1.97 0.45
C VAL A 23 13.95 3.39 0.18
N THR A 24 14.77 4.29 -0.35
CA THR A 24 14.39 5.68 -0.61
C THR A 24 13.30 5.76 -1.68
N ASP A 25 13.49 5.08 -2.81
CA ASP A 25 12.51 5.07 -3.91
C ASP A 25 11.21 4.40 -3.46
N PHE A 26 11.32 3.35 -2.64
CA PHE A 26 10.19 2.68 -2.04
C PHE A 26 9.39 3.60 -1.13
N LEU A 27 10.04 4.29 -0.19
CA LEU A 27 9.36 5.20 0.72
C LEU A 27 8.77 6.38 -0.04
N LEU A 28 9.51 6.95 -1.01
CA LEU A 28 9.01 8.06 -1.83
C LEU A 28 7.77 7.64 -2.63
N ALA A 29 7.78 6.45 -3.23
CA ALA A 29 6.60 5.89 -3.88
C ALA A 29 5.47 5.62 -2.88
N LEU A 30 5.76 4.99 -1.74
CA LEU A 30 4.76 4.59 -0.74
C LEU A 30 4.02 5.81 -0.17
N PHE A 31 4.76 6.87 0.18
CA PHE A 31 4.20 8.10 0.73
C PHE A 31 3.63 9.01 -0.35
N GLY A 32 4.28 9.13 -1.51
CA GLY A 32 3.87 10.04 -2.59
C GLY A 32 2.63 9.58 -3.35
N THR A 33 2.41 8.28 -3.45
CA THR A 33 1.32 7.66 -4.23
C THR A 33 -0.08 8.16 -3.82
N PRO A 34 -0.43 8.23 -2.53
CA PRO A 34 -1.73 8.78 -2.11
C PRO A 34 -1.89 10.27 -2.44
N PHE A 35 -0.83 11.08 -2.34
CA PHE A 35 -0.89 12.49 -2.74
C PHE A 35 -1.03 12.67 -4.25
N LEU A 36 -0.33 11.85 -5.04
CA LEU A 36 -0.48 11.80 -6.49
C LEU A 36 -1.92 11.49 -6.88
N SER A 37 -2.59 10.58 -6.16
CA SER A 37 -3.99 10.30 -6.39
C SER A 37 -4.87 11.53 -6.13
N VAL A 38 -4.64 12.28 -5.04
CA VAL A 38 -5.39 13.51 -4.76
C VAL A 38 -5.20 14.53 -5.89
N VAL A 39 -3.97 14.74 -6.35
CA VAL A 39 -3.68 15.68 -7.46
C VAL A 39 -4.37 15.24 -8.75
N LEU A 40 -4.33 13.95 -9.09
CA LEU A 40 -5.01 13.41 -10.27
C LEU A 40 -6.52 13.62 -10.21
N PHE A 41 -7.14 13.33 -9.07
CA PHE A 41 -8.58 13.54 -8.89
C PHE A 41 -8.93 15.03 -8.92
N VAL A 42 -8.18 15.90 -8.25
CA VAL A 42 -8.38 17.36 -8.30
C VAL A 42 -8.33 17.89 -9.74
N TRP A 43 -7.42 17.38 -10.58
CA TRP A 43 -7.29 17.81 -11.97
C TRP A 43 -8.41 17.29 -12.87
N LEU A 44 -8.84 16.03 -12.67
CA LEU A 44 -10.00 15.45 -13.38
C LEU A 44 -11.33 16.11 -12.99
N LEU A 45 -11.35 16.87 -11.87
CA LEU A 45 -12.51 17.45 -11.21
C LEU A 45 -12.65 18.98 -11.33
N MET A 46 -12.00 19.61 -12.30
CA MET A 46 -12.35 20.99 -12.72
C MET A 46 -13.77 21.10 -13.35
N THR A 47 -14.59 20.05 -13.23
CA THR A 47 -16.04 20.06 -13.53
C THR A 47 -16.84 20.20 -12.23
N PRO A 48 -17.98 20.92 -12.23
CA PRO A 48 -18.57 21.45 -11.01
C PRO A 48 -19.33 20.37 -10.24
N LEU A 49 -18.64 19.65 -9.35
CA LEU A 49 -19.29 18.94 -8.24
C LEU A 49 -18.34 18.90 -7.04
N LEU A 50 -18.52 19.85 -6.12
CA LEU A 50 -17.84 19.98 -4.82
C LEU A 50 -17.79 18.64 -4.03
N TRP A 51 -18.75 17.75 -4.29
CA TRP A 51 -18.88 16.43 -3.70
C TRP A 51 -17.71 15.48 -4.00
N PHE A 52 -17.03 15.61 -5.15
CA PHE A 52 -15.95 14.70 -5.52
C PHE A 52 -14.57 15.11 -5.01
N ILE A 53 -14.38 16.34 -4.52
CA ILE A 53 -13.12 16.77 -3.87
C ILE A 53 -12.99 16.12 -2.48
N LEU A 54 -14.12 15.94 -1.79
CA LEU A 54 -14.17 15.30 -0.47
C LEU A 54 -13.79 13.82 -0.54
N ILE A 55 -14.10 13.13 -1.63
CA ILE A 55 -13.89 11.69 -1.81
C ILE A 55 -12.41 11.26 -1.67
N PRO A 56 -11.44 11.82 -2.41
CA PRO A 56 -10.03 11.47 -2.26
C PRO A 56 -9.46 11.95 -0.92
N VAL A 57 -9.98 13.04 -0.35
CA VAL A 57 -9.58 13.51 0.99
C VAL A 57 -10.04 12.51 2.06
N PHE A 58 -11.27 12.03 2.00
CA PHE A 58 -11.78 10.98 2.89
C PHE A 58 -11.07 9.65 2.67
N ALA A 59 -10.76 9.29 1.43
CA ALA A 59 -9.97 8.09 1.14
C ALA A 59 -8.58 8.17 1.76
N VAL A 60 -7.90 9.32 1.68
CA VAL A 60 -6.63 9.53 2.40
C VAL A 60 -6.86 9.51 3.91
N TRP A 61 -7.91 10.14 4.43
CA TRP A 61 -8.17 10.16 5.87
C TRP A 61 -8.42 8.77 6.46
N TYR A 62 -9.13 7.91 5.74
CA TYR A 62 -9.58 6.59 6.23
C TYR A 62 -8.73 5.41 5.75
N GLY A 63 -8.27 5.44 4.50
CA GLY A 63 -7.55 4.32 3.88
C GLY A 63 -6.02 4.43 3.95
N TYR A 64 -5.46 5.60 4.25
CA TYR A 64 -4.01 5.82 4.21
C TYR A 64 -3.25 5.10 5.34
N LEU A 65 -3.82 5.07 6.56
CA LEU A 65 -3.17 4.34 7.66
C LEU A 65 -3.14 2.83 7.38
N PRO A 66 -4.26 2.18 7.01
CA PRO A 66 -4.25 0.79 6.57
C PRO A 66 -3.28 0.54 5.41
N TRP A 67 -3.20 1.47 4.46
CA TRP A 67 -2.25 1.42 3.35
C TRP A 67 -0.80 1.36 3.81
N LEU A 68 -0.40 2.26 4.72
CA LEU A 68 0.97 2.29 5.22
C LEU A 68 1.28 1.07 6.09
N LEU A 69 0.35 0.67 6.96
CA LEU A 69 0.56 -0.39 7.95
C LEU A 69 0.56 -1.79 7.33
N PHE A 70 -0.31 -2.05 6.36
CA PHE A 70 -0.47 -3.38 5.75
C PHE A 70 0.00 -3.39 4.30
N GLY A 71 -0.39 -2.38 3.52
CA GLY A 71 0.02 -2.24 2.11
C GLY A 71 1.52 -2.05 1.96
N GLY A 72 2.16 -1.22 2.79
CA GLY A 72 3.61 -0.99 2.77
C GLY A 72 4.43 -2.28 2.90
N PRO A 73 4.29 -3.04 3.99
CA PRO A 73 4.98 -4.32 4.15
C PRO A 73 4.69 -5.31 3.02
N ALA A 74 3.44 -5.41 2.58
CA ALA A 74 3.07 -6.29 1.47
C ALA A 74 3.77 -5.89 0.16
N LEU A 75 3.79 -4.59 -0.17
CA LEU A 75 4.47 -4.05 -1.35
C LEU A 75 5.98 -4.26 -1.29
N TRP A 76 6.59 -4.08 -0.12
CA TRP A 76 8.01 -4.33 0.10
C TRP A 76 8.38 -5.79 -0.17
N VAL A 77 7.59 -6.73 0.37
CA VAL A 77 7.74 -8.15 0.11
C VAL A 77 7.57 -8.43 -1.38
N THR A 78 6.50 -7.95 -2.00
CA THR A 78 6.27 -8.19 -3.44
C THR A 78 7.40 -7.66 -4.31
N LEU A 79 7.95 -6.48 -4.01
CA LEU A 79 9.12 -5.95 -4.72
C LEU A 79 10.37 -6.81 -4.49
N LYS A 80 10.60 -7.27 -3.26
CA LYS A 80 11.75 -8.12 -2.93
C LYS A 80 11.71 -9.47 -3.64
N TYR A 81 10.52 -10.05 -3.82
CA TYR A 81 10.37 -11.40 -4.39
C TYR A 81 10.05 -11.44 -5.88
N MET A 82 9.36 -10.43 -6.40
CA MET A 82 8.85 -10.40 -7.78
C MET A 82 9.34 -9.18 -8.57
N GLY A 83 10.12 -8.28 -7.97
CA GLY A 83 10.54 -7.03 -8.60
C GLY A 83 9.38 -6.06 -8.87
N PRO A 84 9.61 -4.97 -9.63
CA PRO A 84 8.61 -3.96 -9.99
C PRO A 84 7.57 -4.50 -11.00
N SER A 85 6.71 -5.39 -10.53
CA SER A 85 5.72 -6.10 -11.34
C SER A 85 4.28 -5.65 -11.05
N PRO A 86 3.33 -5.89 -11.97
CA PRO A 86 1.91 -5.60 -11.77
C PRO A 86 1.30 -6.32 -10.55
N TRP A 87 1.94 -7.38 -10.05
CA TRP A 87 1.54 -8.08 -8.83
C TRP A 87 1.50 -7.15 -7.61
N THR A 88 2.30 -6.08 -7.60
CA THR A 88 2.24 -5.04 -6.57
C THR A 88 0.85 -4.42 -6.42
N ILE A 89 0.06 -4.32 -7.50
CA ILE A 89 -1.32 -3.82 -7.48
C ILE A 89 -2.23 -4.78 -6.71
N LEU A 90 -2.12 -6.08 -6.98
CA LEU A 90 -2.91 -7.12 -6.31
C LEU A 90 -2.50 -7.31 -4.85
N SER A 91 -1.20 -7.23 -4.55
CA SER A 91 -0.69 -7.29 -3.18
C SER A 91 -1.18 -6.10 -2.35
N SER A 92 -1.16 -4.92 -2.94
CA SER A 92 -1.73 -3.70 -2.38
C SER A 92 -3.23 -3.86 -2.04
N LEU A 93 -4.02 -4.35 -3.00
CA LEU A 93 -5.46 -4.55 -2.86
C LEU A 93 -5.76 -5.57 -1.76
N GLY A 94 -5.09 -6.73 -1.79
CA GLY A 94 -5.25 -7.77 -0.79
C GLY A 94 -4.87 -7.29 0.60
N ALA A 95 -3.72 -6.63 0.74
CA ALA A 95 -3.25 -6.12 2.02
C ALA A 95 -4.21 -5.11 2.65
N ASN A 96 -4.83 -4.24 1.84
CA ASN A 96 -5.84 -3.31 2.36
C ASN A 96 -7.18 -3.99 2.65
N ALA A 97 -7.62 -4.93 1.81
CA ALA A 97 -8.87 -5.66 2.03
C ALA A 97 -8.84 -6.49 3.32
N PHE A 98 -7.70 -7.10 3.66
CA PHE A 98 -7.52 -7.85 4.91
C PHE A 98 -7.05 -6.99 6.09
N GLY A 99 -6.21 -5.99 5.83
CA GLY A 99 -5.66 -5.10 6.85
C GLY A 99 -6.66 -4.13 7.43
N THR A 100 -7.62 -3.66 6.62
CA THR A 100 -8.65 -2.69 7.04
C THR A 100 -9.56 -3.24 8.16
N PRO A 101 -10.13 -4.46 8.06
CA PRO A 101 -10.87 -5.08 9.16
C PRO A 101 -10.04 -5.25 10.43
N ILE A 102 -8.76 -5.64 10.30
CA ILE A 102 -7.85 -5.85 11.43
C ILE A 102 -7.51 -4.52 12.12
N TYR A 103 -7.18 -3.50 11.33
CA TYR A 103 -6.96 -2.14 11.82
C TYR A 103 -8.16 -1.66 12.64
N TYR A 104 -9.36 -1.86 12.11
CA TYR A 104 -10.58 -1.48 12.77
C TYR A 104 -10.82 -2.25 14.07
N THR A 105 -10.66 -3.58 14.08
CA THR A 105 -10.90 -4.36 15.31
C THR A 105 -9.94 -3.93 16.41
N VAL A 106 -8.67 -3.73 16.08
CA VAL A 106 -7.64 -3.22 17.00
C VAL A 106 -7.98 -1.82 17.48
N HIS A 107 -8.32 -0.89 16.58
CA HIS A 107 -8.73 0.47 16.94
C HIS A 107 -9.97 0.47 17.82
N HIS A 108 -10.96 -0.38 17.54
CA HIS A 108 -12.19 -0.49 18.33
C HIS A 108 -11.94 -1.03 19.75
N HIS A 109 -10.93 -1.89 19.91
CA HIS A 109 -10.57 -2.44 21.22
C HIS A 109 -9.66 -1.51 22.02
N LEU A 110 -8.87 -0.67 21.35
CA LEU A 110 -7.90 0.24 21.98
C LEU A 110 -8.43 1.66 22.19
N ALA A 111 -9.34 2.14 21.34
CA ALA A 111 -9.94 3.45 21.50
C ALA A 111 -11.12 3.36 22.48
N ASP A 112 -11.07 4.15 23.55
CA ASP A 112 -12.22 4.37 24.41
C ASP A 112 -13.44 4.71 23.53
N LYS A 113 -14.54 4.01 23.76
CA LYS A 113 -15.75 3.92 22.89
C LYS A 113 -16.48 5.25 22.60
N LYS A 114 -15.88 6.41 22.85
CA LYS A 114 -16.55 7.71 22.96
C LYS A 114 -16.41 8.67 21.80
N THR A 115 -15.57 8.42 20.79
CA THR A 115 -15.42 9.39 19.70
C THR A 115 -15.21 8.71 18.35
N PHE A 116 -16.32 8.33 17.72
CA PHE A 116 -16.38 8.22 16.27
C PHE A 116 -17.11 9.46 15.75
N PRO A 117 -16.51 10.25 14.85
CA PRO A 117 -17.13 11.49 14.37
C PRO A 117 -18.39 11.24 13.53
N PHE A 118 -18.61 10.01 13.02
CA PHE A 118 -19.76 9.68 12.18
C PHE A 118 -20.26 8.25 12.42
N GLY A 119 -21.25 8.09 13.30
CA GLY A 119 -22.09 6.89 13.35
C GLY A 119 -21.59 5.71 14.20
N ASN A 120 -22.25 4.56 14.02
CA ASN A 120 -22.01 3.36 14.80
C ASN A 120 -20.77 2.62 14.28
N SER A 121 -20.12 1.84 15.13
CA SER A 121 -18.79 1.28 14.83
C SER A 121 -18.77 0.42 13.53
N ALA A 122 -19.84 -0.32 13.24
CA ALA A 122 -20.00 -1.11 12.02
C ALA A 122 -20.10 -0.28 10.71
N SER A 123 -20.72 0.91 10.74
CA SER A 123 -20.82 1.75 9.54
C SER A 123 -19.47 2.35 9.18
N THR A 124 -18.65 2.71 10.18
CA THR A 124 -17.29 3.20 9.96
C THR A 124 -16.39 2.15 9.28
N VAL A 125 -16.56 0.85 9.58
CA VAL A 125 -15.84 -0.22 8.86
C VAL A 125 -16.25 -0.27 7.41
N ALA A 126 -17.56 -0.27 7.16
CA ALA A 126 -18.10 -0.33 5.82
C ALA A 126 -17.61 0.87 5.00
N ASP A 127 -17.55 2.07 5.60
CA ASP A 127 -17.01 3.27 4.97
C ASP A 127 -15.51 3.14 4.69
N ILE A 128 -14.68 2.72 5.66
CA ILE A 128 -13.24 2.55 5.44
C ILE A 128 -12.99 1.47 4.37
N MET A 129 -13.77 0.40 4.32
CA MET A 129 -13.65 -0.63 3.27
C MET A 129 -14.11 -0.13 1.91
N LEU A 130 -15.24 0.60 1.87
CA LEU A 130 -15.81 1.18 0.65
C LEU A 130 -14.86 2.18 0.01
N TRP A 131 -14.15 2.98 0.81
CA TRP A 131 -13.16 3.93 0.31
C TRP A 131 -11.76 3.31 0.16
N GLY A 132 -11.30 2.52 1.12
CA GLY A 132 -9.95 1.96 1.15
C GLY A 132 -9.70 0.93 0.05
N ILE A 133 -10.67 0.06 -0.28
CA ILE A 133 -10.46 -0.99 -1.27
C ILE A 133 -10.32 -0.41 -2.69
N PRO A 134 -11.24 0.42 -3.22
CA PRO A 134 -11.09 1.00 -4.55
C PRO A 134 -9.87 1.92 -4.66
N PHE A 135 -9.58 2.70 -3.60
CA PHE A 135 -8.41 3.57 -3.59
C PHE A 135 -7.10 2.80 -3.47
N SER A 136 -7.07 1.64 -2.81
CA SER A 136 -5.87 0.78 -2.79
C SER A 136 -5.51 0.26 -4.19
N PHE A 137 -6.49 0.06 -5.08
CA PHE A 137 -6.21 -0.26 -6.47
C PHE A 137 -5.52 0.91 -7.20
N ILE A 138 -6.05 2.12 -7.01
CA ILE A 138 -5.49 3.36 -7.59
C ILE A 138 -4.08 3.61 -7.04
N TRP A 139 -3.91 3.49 -5.73
CA TRP A 139 -2.61 3.63 -5.07
C TRP A 139 -1.65 2.54 -5.49
N GLY A 140 -2.06 1.27 -5.57
CA GLY A 140 -1.20 0.18 -6.06
C GLY A 140 -0.71 0.43 -7.48
N THR A 141 -1.58 0.95 -8.34
CA THR A 141 -1.23 1.29 -9.73
C THR A 141 -0.25 2.46 -9.78
N MET A 142 -0.52 3.53 -9.04
CA MET A 142 0.35 4.71 -8.98
C MET A 142 1.71 4.40 -8.34
N PHE A 143 1.73 3.55 -7.31
CA PHE A 143 2.95 3.05 -6.68
C PHE A 143 3.79 2.27 -7.68
N TRP A 144 3.19 1.33 -8.40
CA TRP A 144 3.88 0.54 -9.41
C TRP A 144 4.49 1.43 -10.50
N LEU A 145 3.73 2.38 -11.04
CA LEU A 145 4.20 3.30 -12.07
C LEU A 145 5.34 4.19 -11.56
N SER A 146 5.19 4.78 -10.38
CA SER A 146 6.19 5.68 -9.78
C SER A 146 7.49 4.94 -9.48
N TYR A 147 7.39 3.79 -8.81
CA TYR A 147 8.56 3.00 -8.44
C TYR A 147 9.28 2.45 -9.67
N ARG A 148 8.54 1.95 -10.67
CA ARG A 148 9.12 1.49 -11.94
C ARG A 148 9.85 2.62 -12.68
N HIS A 149 9.28 3.82 -12.68
CA HIS A 149 9.91 4.98 -13.32
C HIS A 149 11.23 5.36 -12.64
N MET A 150 11.22 5.46 -11.31
CA MET A 150 12.44 5.76 -10.52
C MET A 150 13.51 4.68 -10.70
N SER A 151 13.12 3.40 -10.69
CA SER A 151 14.08 2.31 -10.92
C SER A 151 14.71 2.38 -12.31
N HIS A 152 13.95 2.75 -13.35
CA HIS A 152 14.48 2.91 -14.71
C HIS A 152 15.42 4.10 -14.85
N GLN A 153 15.15 5.23 -14.17
CA GLN A 153 16.02 6.40 -14.21
C GLN A 153 17.39 6.17 -13.58
N ARG A 154 17.49 5.21 -12.65
CA ARG A 154 18.76 4.88 -11.96
C ARG A 154 19.63 3.90 -12.75
N THR A 155 19.02 3.08 -13.60
CA THR A 155 19.73 2.11 -14.44
C THR A 155 20.24 2.69 -15.76
N ASN A 156 19.80 3.90 -16.12
CA ASN A 156 20.25 4.66 -17.31
C ASN A 156 21.22 5.76 -16.90
#